data_AF-A0A843W542-F1
#
_entry.id   AF-A0A843W542-F1
#
_cell.length_a   1.000
_cell.length_b   1.000
_cell.length_c   1.000
_cell.angle_alpha   90.00
_cell.angle_beta   90.00
_cell.angle_gamma   90.00
#
_symmetry.space_group_name_H-M   'P 1'
#
loop_
_entity.id
_entity.type
_entity.pdbx_description
1 polymer ?
#
loop_
_entity_poly.entity_id
_entity_poly.type
_entity_poly.pdbx_seq_one_letter_code
_entity_poly.pdbx_strand_id
1 'polypeptide(L)'
;MNHLFISSPPTTMAGTRAFLLFFLLLLSADPFSDRGGVVHCTIFTFVNRCDYTVWPGVLSNSGSPPLGTTGFELPPGSSLPFQAPTGWSGRFWGRTHCSFDASGRGSCATGECGSGQVACEGAGAAPPATLAEFTLAGASGMDFYDVSLVDGYNLPVVVEAIGGAGGCSPTGCAVDLEARCPAELRSGDSEGCRSACEAFGSPEYCCSGNFANPSTCQPSVYSEMFKSACPRAYSYAYDDATSTFTCSGADYFITFCPSSSDSQKSIQDPAASTATITQPRTMGAGDVMLQNDAWLASLATGSAAPAWDGALIDLSAAVLVVGAAACVLILSSFTLAI
;
A
#
# COMPACT_ATOMS: atom_id res chain seq x y z
N MET A 1 -29.59 80.97 20.70
CA MET A 1 -30.92 81.01 21.32
C MET A 1 -31.58 79.66 21.09
N ASN A 2 -32.14 79.11 22.18
CA ASN A 2 -33.01 77.93 22.33
C ASN A 2 -32.39 76.52 22.35
N HIS A 3 -32.20 76.06 23.61
CA HIS A 3 -32.40 74.69 24.09
C HIS A 3 -33.76 74.12 23.69
N LEU A 4 -33.87 72.80 23.49
CA LEU A 4 -35.00 71.92 23.86
C LEU A 4 -34.51 70.45 23.71
N PHE A 5 -34.31 69.70 24.79
CA PHE A 5 -35.25 68.92 25.62
C PHE A 5 -35.33 67.44 25.20
N ILE A 6 -34.94 66.61 26.17
CA ILE A 6 -35.01 65.14 26.21
C ILE A 6 -36.46 64.71 26.45
N SER A 7 -36.92 63.67 25.74
CA SER A 7 -38.06 62.85 26.14
C SER A 7 -37.80 61.37 25.83
N SER A 8 -37.86 60.53 26.86
CA SER A 8 -37.99 59.05 26.76
C SER A 8 -39.48 58.69 26.67
N PRO A 9 -39.90 57.55 26.08
CA PRO A 9 -40.14 56.30 26.85
C PRO A 9 -40.09 55.01 25.95
N PRO A 10 -40.65 53.82 26.33
CA PRO A 10 -40.78 53.14 27.64
C PRO A 10 -40.07 51.74 27.68
N THR A 11 -39.83 51.24 28.89
CA THR A 11 -39.46 49.86 29.20
C THR A 11 -40.64 48.88 29.09
N THR A 12 -40.48 47.79 28.32
CA THR A 12 -41.37 46.62 28.35
C THR A 12 -40.60 45.36 28.77
N MET A 13 -41.10 44.70 29.81
CA MET A 13 -40.61 43.43 30.35
C MET A 13 -41.09 42.26 29.47
N ALA A 14 -40.18 41.58 28.78
CA ALA A 14 -40.43 40.29 28.13
C ALA A 14 -39.12 39.50 27.94
N GLY A 15 -38.40 39.17 29.01
CA GLY A 15 -37.06 38.58 28.92
C GLY A 15 -36.78 37.33 29.76
N THR A 16 -37.71 36.89 30.62
CA THR A 16 -37.37 35.93 31.68
C THR A 16 -37.82 34.47 31.45
N ARG A 17 -38.67 34.20 30.44
CA ARG A 17 -39.12 32.83 30.13
C ARG A 17 -38.31 32.11 29.05
N ALA A 18 -37.64 32.85 28.16
CA ALA A 18 -36.78 32.25 27.13
C ALA A 18 -35.43 31.75 27.70
N PHE A 19 -34.92 32.39 28.76
CA PHE A 19 -33.65 32.03 29.37
C PHE A 19 -33.68 30.67 30.11
N LEU A 20 -34.81 30.30 30.73
CA LEU A 20 -34.94 29.04 31.47
C LEU A 20 -35.06 27.81 30.56
N LEU A 21 -35.65 27.97 29.37
CA LEU A 21 -35.73 26.89 28.37
C LEU A 21 -34.40 26.66 27.65
N PHE A 22 -33.59 27.71 27.46
CA PHE A 22 -32.24 27.59 26.90
C PHE A 22 -31.27 26.90 27.88
N PHE A 23 -31.41 27.15 29.19
CA PHE A 23 -30.58 26.50 30.20
C PHE A 23 -30.92 25.02 30.42
N LEU A 24 -32.19 24.62 30.26
CA LEU A 24 -32.60 23.21 30.39
C LEU A 24 -32.28 22.35 29.16
N LEU A 25 -32.14 22.94 27.97
CA LEU A 25 -31.66 22.27 26.75
C LEU A 25 -30.13 22.08 26.72
N LEU A 26 -29.38 22.81 27.55
CA LEU A 26 -27.93 22.65 27.69
C LEU A 26 -27.54 21.55 28.71
N LEU A 27 -28.49 21.02 29.46
CA LEU A 27 -28.29 19.90 30.40
C LEU A 27 -28.62 18.52 29.82
N SER A 28 -29.06 18.44 28.55
CA SER A 28 -29.25 17.18 27.83
C SER A 28 -28.26 16.95 26.69
N ALA A 29 -27.23 17.80 26.58
CA ALA A 29 -26.10 17.56 25.71
C ALA A 29 -24.94 17.06 26.59
N ASP A 30 -24.89 15.74 26.85
CA ASP A 30 -23.68 15.10 27.36
C ASP A 30 -22.57 15.27 26.29
N PRO A 31 -21.54 16.11 26.47
CA PRO A 31 -20.50 16.28 25.47
C PRO A 31 -19.38 15.24 25.65
N PHE A 32 -19.66 14.11 26.29
CA PHE A 32 -18.70 13.04 26.56
C PHE A 32 -19.38 11.67 26.48
N SER A 33 -19.94 11.35 25.31
CA SER A 33 -19.83 9.98 24.81
C SER A 33 -18.62 9.94 23.89
N ASP A 34 -17.45 10.00 24.51
CA ASP A 34 -16.19 9.66 23.88
C ASP A 34 -16.24 8.15 23.57
N ARG A 35 -16.88 7.80 22.44
CA ARG A 35 -16.46 6.61 21.72
C ARG A 35 -15.10 6.97 21.11
N GLY A 36 -14.09 7.00 21.97
CA GLY A 36 -12.68 7.00 21.58
C GLY A 36 -12.43 5.71 20.83
N GLY A 37 -12.83 5.68 19.56
CA GLY A 37 -12.33 4.70 18.61
C GLY A 37 -10.84 4.98 18.53
N VAL A 38 -10.04 4.07 19.07
CA VAL A 38 -8.60 4.09 18.83
C VAL A 38 -8.45 4.01 17.31
N VAL A 39 -8.03 5.10 16.67
CA VAL A 39 -7.74 5.10 15.24
C VAL A 39 -6.47 4.29 15.08
N HIS A 40 -6.62 3.05 14.62
CA HIS A 40 -5.50 2.15 14.35
C HIS A 40 -4.92 2.50 12.97
N CYS A 41 -3.84 3.26 12.98
CA CYS A 41 -3.03 3.51 11.79
C CYS A 41 -2.01 2.38 11.64
N THR A 42 -1.79 1.94 10.41
CA THR A 42 -0.71 1.00 10.10
C THR A 42 0.55 1.81 9.83
N ILE A 43 1.67 1.38 10.43
CA ILE A 43 2.98 1.99 10.19
C ILE A 43 3.73 1.18 9.15
N PHE A 44 4.07 1.82 8.04
CA PHE A 44 5.03 1.34 7.06
C PHE A 44 6.40 1.91 7.35
N THR A 45 7.37 1.07 7.72
CA THR A 45 8.76 1.50 7.91
C THR A 45 9.60 1.08 6.71
N PHE A 46 10.03 2.06 5.93
CA PHE A 46 10.93 1.85 4.80
C PHE A 46 12.35 1.74 5.32
N VAL A 47 13.09 0.75 4.85
CA VAL A 47 14.47 0.49 5.27
C VAL A 47 15.33 0.36 4.02
N ASN A 48 16.35 1.19 3.89
CA ASN A 48 17.32 1.04 2.81
C ASN A 48 18.56 0.30 3.33
N ARG A 49 18.74 -0.95 2.92
CA ARG A 49 19.96 -1.74 3.16
C ARG A 49 20.87 -1.82 1.93
N CYS A 50 20.51 -1.13 0.85
CA CYS A 50 21.39 -0.97 -0.30
C CYS A 50 22.59 -0.08 0.09
N ASP A 51 23.69 -0.21 -0.64
CA ASP A 51 24.89 0.64 -0.49
C ASP A 51 24.77 1.98 -1.27
N TYR A 52 23.63 2.20 -1.92
CA TYR A 52 23.26 3.42 -2.63
C TYR A 52 21.91 3.99 -2.14
N THR A 53 21.68 5.28 -2.40
CA THR A 53 20.41 5.93 -2.09
C THR A 53 19.29 5.37 -2.95
N VAL A 54 18.16 5.06 -2.33
CA VAL A 54 16.91 4.71 -3.00
C VAL A 54 15.96 5.90 -2.86
N TRP A 55 15.13 6.16 -3.88
CA TRP A 55 14.07 7.15 -3.79
C TRP A 55 12.71 6.48 -3.85
N PRO A 56 12.12 6.07 -2.72
CA PRO A 56 10.83 5.40 -2.75
C PRO A 56 9.74 6.28 -3.37
N GLY A 57 8.85 5.64 -4.11
CA GLY A 57 7.61 6.21 -4.63
C GLY A 57 6.40 5.62 -3.90
N VAL A 58 5.35 6.41 -3.78
CA VAL A 58 4.11 6.04 -3.12
C VAL A 58 2.94 6.39 -4.04
N LEU A 59 2.10 5.40 -4.32
CA LEU A 59 0.85 5.61 -5.05
C LEU A 59 -0.33 5.02 -4.27
N SER A 60 -1.25 5.88 -3.86
CA SER A 60 -2.57 5.45 -3.37
C SER A 60 -3.44 5.00 -4.55
N ASN A 61 -4.18 3.92 -4.37
CA ASN A 61 -5.17 3.46 -5.36
C ASN A 61 -6.37 4.42 -5.43
N SER A 62 -7.16 4.27 -6.50
CA SER A 62 -8.42 5.02 -6.62
C SER A 62 -9.34 4.76 -5.43
N GLY A 63 -9.86 5.83 -4.82
CA GLY A 63 -10.69 5.76 -3.62
C GLY A 63 -9.91 5.74 -2.30
N SER A 64 -8.58 5.54 -2.33
CA SER A 64 -7.72 5.66 -1.15
C SER A 64 -7.22 7.10 -0.98
N PRO A 65 -7.11 7.63 0.25
CA PRO A 65 -6.54 8.95 0.49
C PRO A 65 -5.04 8.98 0.13
N PRO A 66 -4.49 10.12 -0.30
CA PRO A 66 -3.05 10.28 -0.43
C PRO A 66 -2.38 10.16 0.95
N LEU A 67 -1.18 9.60 0.98
CA LEU A 67 -0.34 9.63 2.18
C LEU A 67 0.41 10.96 2.29
N GLY A 68 1.13 11.18 3.40
CA GLY A 68 1.86 12.42 3.66
C GLY A 68 2.95 12.77 2.64
N THR A 69 3.32 11.83 1.77
CA THR A 69 4.21 12.04 0.62
C THR A 69 3.87 11.06 -0.51
N THR A 70 4.21 11.43 -1.74
CA THR A 70 4.18 10.55 -2.93
C THR A 70 5.59 10.10 -3.35
N GLY A 71 6.64 10.60 -2.72
CA GLY A 71 8.02 10.19 -2.96
C GLY A 71 9.03 10.91 -2.08
N PHE A 72 10.13 10.25 -1.74
CA PHE A 72 11.15 10.77 -0.83
C PHE A 72 12.52 10.16 -1.09
N GLU A 73 13.57 10.78 -0.54
CA GLU A 73 14.93 10.24 -0.54
C GLU A 73 15.14 9.33 0.68
N LEU A 74 15.76 8.17 0.48
CA LEU A 74 16.10 7.23 1.54
C LEU A 74 17.59 6.83 1.43
N PRO A 75 18.50 7.51 2.15
CA PRO A 75 19.94 7.23 2.11
C PRO A 75 20.31 5.81 2.56
N PRO A 76 21.52 5.30 2.20
CA PRO A 76 22.01 4.00 2.66
C PRO A 76 21.96 3.83 4.18
N GLY A 77 21.47 2.68 4.64
CA GLY A 77 21.38 2.36 6.07
C GLY A 77 20.31 3.13 6.86
N SER A 78 19.54 3.99 6.20
CA SER A 78 18.48 4.78 6.86
C SER A 78 17.13 4.04 6.85
N SER A 79 16.24 4.49 7.74
CA SER A 79 14.87 4.03 7.79
C SER A 79 13.92 5.19 8.02
N LEU A 80 12.72 5.14 7.42
CA LEU A 80 11.72 6.18 7.54
C LEU A 80 10.31 5.57 7.72
N PRO A 81 9.63 5.84 8.85
CA PRO A 81 8.26 5.39 9.07
C PRO A 81 7.23 6.35 8.42
N PHE A 82 6.16 5.77 7.88
CA PHE A 82 4.99 6.46 7.38
C PHE A 82 3.72 5.81 7.93
N GLN A 83 2.72 6.63 8.20
CA GLN A 83 1.41 6.15 8.64
C GLN A 83 0.44 6.10 7.46
N ALA A 84 -0.28 5.00 7.38
CA ALA A 84 -1.43 4.85 6.50
C ALA A 84 -2.71 4.71 7.33
N PRO A 85 -3.82 5.35 6.90
CA PRO A 85 -5.11 5.17 7.55
C PRO A 85 -5.64 3.75 7.35
N THR A 86 -6.49 3.29 8.26
CA THR A 86 -7.23 2.03 8.08
C THR A 86 -7.99 2.05 6.75
N GLY A 87 -8.01 0.92 6.03
CA GLY A 87 -8.69 0.84 4.73
C GLY A 87 -7.86 1.36 3.56
N TRP A 88 -6.64 1.87 3.79
CA TRP A 88 -5.78 2.34 2.71
C TRP A 88 -5.36 1.18 1.80
N SER A 89 -5.43 1.42 0.49
CA SER A 89 -4.82 0.56 -0.52
C SER A 89 -3.95 1.35 -1.47
N GLY A 90 -2.87 0.74 -1.91
CA GLY A 90 -1.89 1.36 -2.77
C GLY A 90 -0.64 0.52 -2.91
N ARG A 91 0.39 1.14 -3.46
CA ARG A 91 1.67 0.48 -3.75
C ARG A 91 2.85 1.38 -3.51
N PHE A 92 3.97 0.74 -3.25
CA PHE A 92 5.28 1.33 -3.03
C PHE A 92 6.31 0.69 -3.96
N TRP A 93 7.34 1.45 -4.33
CA TRP A 93 8.48 0.94 -5.09
C TRP A 93 9.72 1.76 -4.77
N GLY A 94 10.90 1.25 -5.14
CA GLY A 94 12.16 1.99 -5.04
C GLY A 94 12.62 2.49 -6.40
N ARG A 95 13.00 3.76 -6.51
CA ARG A 95 13.69 4.31 -7.69
C ARG A 95 15.20 4.29 -7.47
N THR A 96 15.97 3.98 -8.51
CA THR A 96 17.44 3.89 -8.45
C THR A 96 18.11 4.76 -9.50
N HIS A 97 19.39 5.08 -9.25
CA HIS A 97 20.23 5.95 -10.09
C HIS A 97 19.57 7.31 -10.39
N CYS A 98 18.97 7.89 -9.37
CA CYS A 98 18.33 9.19 -9.49
C CYS A 98 19.34 10.33 -9.41
N SER A 99 19.10 11.38 -10.18
CA SER A 99 19.83 12.65 -10.11
C SER A 99 18.83 13.79 -9.99
N PHE A 100 18.65 14.31 -8.78
CA PHE A 100 17.84 15.49 -8.51
C PHE A 100 18.72 16.71 -8.21
N ASP A 101 18.36 17.86 -8.76
CA ASP A 101 19.00 19.13 -8.45
C ASP A 101 18.59 19.66 -7.06
N ALA A 102 19.18 20.77 -6.62
CA ALA A 102 18.85 21.38 -5.33
C ALA A 102 17.39 21.85 -5.20
N SER A 103 16.64 21.93 -6.30
CA SER A 103 15.21 22.21 -6.31
C SER A 103 14.34 20.95 -6.33
N GLY A 104 14.95 19.77 -6.20
CA GLY A 104 14.27 18.48 -6.21
C GLY A 104 13.80 18.04 -7.59
N ARG A 105 14.33 18.62 -8.68
CA ARG A 105 13.97 18.28 -10.06
C ARG A 105 15.00 17.38 -10.71
N GLY A 106 14.56 16.37 -11.45
CA GLY A 106 15.45 15.34 -11.94
C GLY A 106 14.74 14.13 -12.50
N SER A 107 15.48 13.03 -12.61
CA SER A 107 14.97 11.74 -13.08
C SER A 107 15.78 10.58 -12.49
N CYS A 108 15.20 9.40 -12.56
CA CYS A 108 15.77 8.11 -12.17
C CYS A 108 15.92 7.18 -13.38
N ALA A 109 16.86 6.24 -13.30
CA ALA A 109 17.05 5.26 -14.36
C ALA A 109 15.98 4.14 -14.30
N THR A 110 15.53 3.78 -13.10
CA THR A 110 14.53 2.72 -12.88
C THR A 110 13.41 3.22 -11.97
N GLY A 111 12.19 2.70 -12.18
CA GLY A 111 11.01 3.05 -11.41
C GLY A 111 10.57 4.51 -11.51
N GLU A 112 11.08 5.28 -12.48
CA GLU A 112 10.75 6.70 -12.67
C GLU A 112 9.24 6.91 -12.77
N CYS A 113 8.71 7.93 -12.11
CA CYS A 113 7.26 8.21 -12.09
C CYS A 113 6.85 9.37 -13.01
N GLY A 114 7.79 9.99 -13.71
CA GLY A 114 7.52 10.96 -14.78
C GLY A 114 7.08 12.34 -14.28
N SER A 115 7.08 12.58 -12.97
CA SER A 115 6.77 13.90 -12.38
C SER A 115 7.89 14.92 -12.59
N GLY A 116 9.10 14.44 -12.90
CA GLY A 116 10.32 15.25 -12.96
C GLY A 116 10.77 15.77 -11.59
N GLN A 117 10.23 15.21 -10.50
CA GLN A 117 10.46 15.62 -9.12
C GLN A 117 10.67 14.43 -8.20
N VAL A 118 11.17 14.68 -6.98
CA VAL A 118 11.23 13.64 -5.93
C VAL A 118 9.83 13.12 -5.61
N ALA A 119 8.83 13.98 -5.48
CA ALA A 119 7.43 13.58 -5.31
C ALA A 119 6.86 13.02 -6.61
N CYS A 120 6.10 11.92 -6.57
CA CYS A 120 5.50 11.30 -7.75
C CYS A 120 4.13 11.87 -8.15
N GLU A 121 3.53 12.75 -7.33
CA GLU A 121 2.32 13.51 -7.69
C GLU A 121 1.15 12.63 -8.18
N GLY A 122 1.01 11.44 -7.63
CA GLY A 122 -0.03 10.48 -8.01
C GLY A 122 0.25 9.68 -9.30
N ALA A 123 1.46 9.79 -9.86
CA ALA A 123 1.92 8.93 -10.94
C ALA A 123 2.52 7.62 -10.40
N GLY A 124 2.37 6.54 -11.18
CA GLY A 124 2.98 5.24 -10.89
C GLY A 124 4.38 5.10 -11.48
N ALA A 125 5.07 4.01 -11.10
CA ALA A 125 6.38 3.67 -11.64
C ALA A 125 6.30 3.31 -13.14
N ALA A 126 7.28 3.77 -13.92
CA ALA A 126 7.59 3.21 -15.22
C ALA A 126 8.35 1.88 -15.03
N PRO A 127 7.88 0.77 -15.62
CA PRO A 127 8.57 -0.51 -15.57
C PRO A 127 9.97 -0.49 -16.23
N PRO A 128 10.92 -1.34 -15.78
CA PRO A 128 10.75 -2.35 -14.74
C PRO A 128 10.76 -1.77 -13.31
N ALA A 129 9.86 -2.25 -12.46
CA ALA A 129 9.80 -1.88 -11.05
C ALA A 129 9.28 -3.01 -10.18
N THR A 130 10.01 -3.36 -9.12
CA THR A 130 9.50 -4.25 -8.07
C THR A 130 8.54 -3.48 -7.18
N LEU A 131 7.30 -3.97 -7.06
CA LEU A 131 6.23 -3.31 -6.32
C LEU A 131 5.98 -4.01 -4.98
N ALA A 132 5.69 -3.24 -3.94
CA ALA A 132 5.11 -3.74 -2.70
C ALA A 132 3.67 -3.21 -2.61
N GLU A 133 2.69 -4.09 -2.61
CA GLU A 133 1.28 -3.77 -2.79
C GLU A 133 0.50 -4.10 -1.52
N PHE A 134 -0.47 -3.26 -1.17
CA PHE A 134 -1.22 -3.38 0.08
C PHE A 134 -2.69 -3.02 -0.12
N THR A 135 -3.55 -3.76 0.57
CA THR A 135 -4.94 -3.41 0.86
C THR A 135 -5.19 -3.66 2.34
N LEU A 136 -5.23 -2.60 3.14
CA LEU A 136 -5.43 -2.68 4.59
C LEU A 136 -6.90 -2.85 4.95
N ALA A 137 -7.19 -3.66 5.96
CA ALA A 137 -8.55 -3.92 6.43
C ALA A 137 -9.56 -4.25 5.30
N GLY A 138 -9.12 -5.06 4.33
CA GLY A 138 -9.91 -5.51 3.19
C GLY A 138 -10.95 -6.57 3.57
N ALA A 139 -11.03 -7.66 2.80
CA ALA A 139 -12.00 -8.72 3.05
C ALA A 139 -11.85 -9.29 4.47
N SER A 140 -12.97 -9.38 5.19
CA SER A 140 -13.02 -9.80 6.60
C SER A 140 -12.16 -8.97 7.56
N GLY A 141 -11.80 -7.73 7.21
CA GLY A 141 -10.94 -6.87 8.01
C GLY A 141 -9.47 -7.31 8.03
N MET A 142 -9.07 -8.20 7.12
CA MET A 142 -7.67 -8.61 6.94
C MET A 142 -6.93 -7.64 6.03
N ASP A 143 -5.66 -7.42 6.32
CA ASP A 143 -4.73 -6.82 5.38
C ASP A 143 -4.34 -7.86 4.33
N PHE A 144 -4.24 -7.43 3.09
CA PHE A 144 -3.71 -8.19 1.96
C PHE A 144 -2.46 -7.47 1.47
N TYR A 145 -1.37 -8.20 1.32
CA TYR A 145 -0.12 -7.61 0.88
C TYR A 145 0.75 -8.61 0.13
N ASP A 146 1.57 -8.07 -0.75
CA ASP A 146 2.47 -8.84 -1.59
C ASP A 146 3.64 -7.98 -2.10
N VAL A 147 4.65 -8.67 -2.64
CA VAL A 147 5.63 -8.06 -3.53
C VAL A 147 5.41 -8.64 -4.92
N SER A 148 5.40 -7.77 -5.92
CA SER A 148 5.04 -8.10 -7.29
C SER A 148 6.13 -7.78 -8.28
N LEU A 149 6.38 -8.75 -9.17
CA LEU A 149 7.28 -8.67 -10.32
C LEU A 149 6.50 -8.67 -11.65
N VAL A 150 5.19 -8.43 -11.60
CA VAL A 150 4.33 -8.31 -12.78
C VAL A 150 4.83 -7.17 -13.69
N ASP A 151 5.24 -6.07 -13.06
CA ASP A 151 5.85 -4.91 -13.72
C ASP A 151 7.38 -5.03 -13.80
N GLY A 152 7.92 -6.24 -13.65
CA GLY A 152 9.36 -6.52 -13.71
C GLY A 152 10.10 -6.31 -12.38
N TYR A 153 11.42 -6.22 -12.49
CA TYR A 153 12.33 -6.18 -11.35
C TYR A 153 13.41 -5.10 -11.56
N ASN A 154 13.68 -4.28 -10.56
CA ASN A 154 14.78 -3.32 -10.58
C ASN A 154 15.67 -3.38 -9.34
N LEU A 155 15.12 -3.66 -8.16
CA LEU A 155 15.90 -3.89 -6.95
C LEU A 155 15.24 -4.91 -6.01
N PRO A 156 16.00 -5.58 -5.13
CA PRO A 156 15.43 -6.53 -4.19
C PRO A 156 14.53 -5.82 -3.17
N VAL A 157 13.33 -6.35 -2.93
CA VAL A 157 12.37 -5.84 -1.95
C VAL A 157 11.79 -7.00 -1.14
N VAL A 158 11.74 -6.85 0.17
CA VAL A 158 11.01 -7.74 1.08
C VAL A 158 10.11 -6.92 2.00
N VAL A 159 8.88 -7.41 2.16
CA VAL A 159 7.90 -6.92 3.12
C VAL A 159 7.79 -7.92 4.27
N GLU A 160 7.91 -7.43 5.50
CA GLU A 160 7.75 -8.22 6.72
C GLU A 160 6.69 -7.57 7.61
N ALA A 161 5.69 -8.35 8.03
CA ALA A 161 4.71 -7.92 9.01
C ALA A 161 5.31 -7.98 10.43
N ILE A 162 5.06 -6.95 11.24
CA ILE A 162 5.49 -6.83 12.63
C ILE A 162 4.29 -6.86 13.55
N GLY A 163 4.29 -7.85 14.45
CA GLY A 163 3.13 -8.13 15.27
C GLY A 163 1.98 -8.69 14.42
N GLY A 164 0.76 -8.37 14.83
CA GLY A 164 -0.45 -8.86 14.19
C GLY A 164 -0.74 -10.34 14.43
N ALA A 165 -1.81 -10.82 13.80
CA ALA A 165 -2.27 -12.20 13.86
C ALA A 165 -2.74 -12.69 12.48
N GLY A 166 -2.69 -14.01 12.26
CA GLY A 166 -3.03 -14.63 10.98
C GLY A 166 -1.80 -15.14 10.24
N GLY A 167 -1.83 -15.07 8.91
CA GLY A 167 -0.77 -15.60 8.05
C GLY A 167 0.57 -14.87 8.19
N CYS A 168 0.54 -13.53 8.26
CA CYS A 168 1.61 -12.57 8.60
C CYS A 168 3.02 -12.94 8.12
N SER A 169 3.12 -13.67 7.01
CA SER A 169 4.37 -14.22 6.53
C SER A 169 5.05 -13.20 5.62
N PRO A 170 6.40 -13.17 5.56
CA PRO A 170 7.11 -12.21 4.74
C PRO A 170 6.86 -12.45 3.24
N THR A 171 6.93 -11.43 2.41
CA THR A 171 6.75 -11.54 0.95
C THR A 171 7.84 -10.75 0.26
N GLY A 172 8.30 -11.19 -0.91
CA GLY A 172 9.43 -10.51 -1.54
C GLY A 172 10.36 -11.33 -2.39
N CYS A 173 11.36 -10.61 -2.86
CA CYS A 173 12.42 -11.05 -3.72
C CYS A 173 13.75 -10.49 -3.19
N ALA A 174 14.49 -11.33 -2.46
CA ALA A 174 15.78 -10.97 -1.86
C ALA A 174 16.98 -11.26 -2.77
N VAL A 175 16.76 -11.93 -3.90
CA VAL A 175 17.83 -12.29 -4.83
C VAL A 175 18.03 -11.17 -5.84
N ASP A 176 19.28 -11.00 -6.27
CA ASP A 176 19.58 -10.16 -7.42
C ASP A 176 19.14 -10.84 -8.72
N LEU A 177 17.94 -10.48 -9.18
CA LEU A 177 17.36 -10.98 -10.43
C LEU A 177 18.01 -10.34 -11.68
N GLU A 178 18.65 -9.18 -11.56
CA GLU A 178 19.28 -8.51 -12.70
C GLU A 178 20.45 -9.34 -13.24
N ALA A 179 21.27 -9.89 -12.34
CA ALA A 179 22.36 -10.81 -12.69
C ALA A 179 21.88 -12.09 -13.43
N ARG A 180 20.60 -12.44 -13.31
CA ARG A 180 19.97 -13.62 -13.91
C ARG A 180 19.01 -13.28 -15.04
N CYS A 181 18.89 -12.00 -15.39
CA CYS A 181 17.93 -11.53 -16.36
C CYS A 181 18.27 -12.04 -17.79
N PRO A 182 17.35 -12.75 -18.47
CA PRO A 182 17.49 -13.13 -19.87
C PRO A 182 17.74 -11.91 -20.76
N ALA A 183 18.54 -12.07 -21.81
CA ALA A 183 18.97 -10.95 -22.65
C ALA A 183 17.79 -10.19 -23.28
N GLU A 184 16.74 -10.91 -23.65
CA GLU A 184 15.50 -10.41 -24.22
C GLU A 184 14.64 -9.60 -23.22
N LEU A 185 14.83 -9.80 -21.92
CA LEU A 185 14.12 -9.08 -20.86
C LEU A 185 14.94 -7.93 -20.25
N ARG A 186 16.25 -7.87 -20.49
CA ARG A 186 17.09 -6.77 -20.00
C ARG A 186 16.56 -5.44 -20.50
N SER A 187 16.56 -4.46 -19.61
CA SER A 187 16.07 -3.12 -19.92
C SER A 187 17.14 -2.26 -20.61
N GLY A 188 17.80 -2.75 -21.67
CA GLY A 188 18.79 -1.96 -22.42
C GLY A 188 19.86 -1.28 -21.53
N ASP A 189 20.00 0.06 -21.65
CA ASP A 189 20.89 0.89 -20.82
C ASP A 189 20.32 1.21 -19.42
N SER A 190 19.04 0.91 -19.19
CA SER A 190 18.43 0.99 -17.85
C SER A 190 18.66 -0.33 -17.11
N GLU A 191 19.17 -0.20 -15.89
CA GLU A 191 19.34 -1.33 -14.98
C GLU A 191 17.98 -2.00 -14.69
N GLY A 192 17.97 -3.30 -14.49
CA GLY A 192 16.77 -4.09 -14.20
C GLY A 192 16.30 -5.06 -15.31
N CYS A 193 15.28 -5.84 -14.94
CA CYS A 193 14.72 -6.93 -15.71
C CYS A 193 13.23 -6.73 -15.97
N ARG A 194 12.84 -6.52 -17.23
CA ARG A 194 11.44 -6.37 -17.62
C ARG A 194 10.70 -7.69 -17.44
N SER A 195 9.41 -7.60 -17.14
CA SER A 195 8.53 -8.77 -17.28
C SER A 195 8.31 -9.09 -18.77
N ALA A 196 7.77 -10.27 -19.04
CA ALA A 196 7.42 -10.63 -20.41
C ALA A 196 6.30 -9.74 -20.99
N CYS A 197 5.38 -9.27 -20.14
CA CYS A 197 4.36 -8.32 -20.58
C CYS A 197 5.02 -7.02 -21.06
N GLU A 198 5.91 -6.44 -20.27
CA GLU A 198 6.62 -5.21 -20.62
C GLU A 198 7.56 -5.37 -21.82
N ALA A 199 8.20 -6.53 -21.97
CA ALA A 199 9.13 -6.77 -23.07
C ALA A 199 8.42 -7.03 -24.41
N PHE A 200 7.27 -7.72 -24.40
CA PHE A 200 6.65 -8.25 -25.62
C PHE A 200 5.24 -7.71 -25.90
N GLY A 201 4.53 -7.22 -24.88
CA GLY A 201 3.18 -6.65 -24.99
C GLY A 201 2.11 -7.63 -25.48
N SER A 202 2.38 -8.95 -25.48
CA SER A 202 1.42 -9.92 -26.00
C SER A 202 0.32 -10.21 -24.98
N PRO A 203 -0.93 -10.46 -25.42
CA PRO A 203 -2.05 -10.74 -24.53
C PRO A 203 -1.80 -11.91 -23.56
N GLU A 204 -1.04 -12.92 -23.97
CA GLU A 204 -0.67 -14.09 -23.17
C GLU A 204 0.20 -13.71 -21.97
N TYR A 205 1.14 -12.79 -22.15
CA TYR A 205 2.03 -12.35 -21.06
C TYR A 205 1.39 -11.27 -20.19
N CYS A 206 0.55 -10.43 -20.79
CA CYS A 206 -0.14 -9.35 -20.09
C CYS A 206 -1.49 -9.77 -19.50
N CYS A 207 -1.87 -11.04 -19.64
CA CYS A 207 -3.17 -11.56 -19.23
C CYS A 207 -4.35 -10.65 -19.67
N SER A 208 -4.38 -10.28 -20.95
CA SER A 208 -5.37 -9.35 -21.48
C SER A 208 -6.20 -9.97 -22.62
N GLY A 209 -7.31 -9.33 -22.97
CA GLY A 209 -8.22 -9.83 -24.02
C GLY A 209 -8.71 -11.25 -23.74
N ASN A 210 -8.41 -12.20 -24.63
CA ASN A 210 -8.79 -13.62 -24.48
C ASN A 210 -8.08 -14.31 -23.30
N PHE A 211 -7.02 -13.69 -22.75
CA PHE A 211 -6.24 -14.16 -21.62
C PHE A 211 -6.62 -13.41 -20.32
N ALA A 212 -7.70 -12.63 -20.30
CA ALA A 212 -8.12 -11.86 -19.12
C ALA A 212 -8.79 -12.69 -18.01
N ASN A 213 -8.41 -13.95 -17.85
CA ASN A 213 -8.84 -14.76 -16.70
C ASN A 213 -7.80 -15.85 -16.34
N PRO A 214 -7.80 -16.35 -15.10
CA PRO A 214 -6.83 -17.35 -14.64
C PRO A 214 -6.86 -18.68 -15.39
N SER A 215 -8.00 -19.04 -16.00
CA SER A 215 -8.11 -20.30 -16.74
C SER A 215 -7.45 -20.22 -18.12
N THR A 216 -7.35 -19.02 -18.71
CA THR A 216 -6.76 -18.82 -20.03
C THR A 216 -5.35 -18.23 -19.99
N CYS A 217 -4.99 -17.39 -19.02
CA CYS A 217 -3.61 -16.91 -18.83
C CYS A 217 -2.82 -17.84 -17.91
N GLN A 218 -1.98 -18.67 -18.51
CA GLN A 218 -1.14 -19.65 -17.82
C GLN A 218 0.27 -19.09 -17.58
N PRO A 219 1.01 -19.60 -16.57
CA PRO A 219 2.41 -19.27 -16.39
C PRO A 219 3.22 -19.49 -17.68
N SER A 220 4.12 -18.55 -17.95
CA SER A 220 5.09 -18.64 -19.04
C SER A 220 6.48 -19.03 -18.53
N VAL A 221 7.38 -19.39 -19.44
CA VAL A 221 8.80 -19.63 -19.10
C VAL A 221 9.46 -18.45 -18.38
N TYR A 222 9.02 -17.22 -18.66
CA TYR A 222 9.55 -16.01 -18.03
C TYR A 222 8.99 -15.80 -16.62
N SER A 223 7.69 -15.97 -16.42
CA SER A 223 7.08 -15.87 -15.08
C SER A 223 7.56 -17.02 -14.19
N GLU A 224 7.71 -18.23 -14.71
CA GLU A 224 8.30 -19.35 -13.98
C GLU A 224 9.75 -19.07 -13.56
N MET A 225 10.53 -18.34 -14.36
CA MET A 225 11.88 -17.92 -14.01
C MET A 225 11.87 -16.95 -12.82
N PHE A 226 11.02 -15.91 -12.86
CA PHE A 226 10.83 -15.00 -11.73
C PHE A 226 10.34 -15.75 -10.49
N LYS A 227 9.39 -16.68 -10.66
CA LYS A 227 8.86 -17.46 -9.55
C LYS A 227 9.90 -18.38 -8.92
N SER A 228 10.71 -19.03 -9.74
CA SER A 228 11.78 -19.91 -9.26
C SER A 228 12.84 -19.13 -8.47
N ALA A 229 13.11 -17.88 -8.86
CA ALA A 229 14.05 -17.01 -8.16
C ALA A 229 13.44 -16.42 -6.88
N CYS A 230 12.16 -16.04 -6.94
CA CYS A 230 11.41 -15.38 -5.88
C CYS A 230 10.07 -16.08 -5.63
N PRO A 231 10.05 -17.24 -4.94
CA PRO A 231 8.86 -18.07 -4.76
C PRO A 231 7.74 -17.39 -3.97
N ARG A 232 8.08 -16.34 -3.23
CA ARG A 232 7.18 -15.57 -2.37
C ARG A 232 6.85 -14.19 -2.94
N ALA A 233 7.02 -14.00 -4.25
CA ALA A 233 6.58 -12.80 -4.96
C ALA A 233 5.62 -13.20 -6.09
N TYR A 234 4.75 -12.29 -6.51
CA TYR A 234 3.97 -12.44 -7.73
C TYR A 234 4.90 -12.43 -8.94
N SER A 235 4.74 -13.44 -9.80
CA SER A 235 5.52 -13.56 -11.03
C SER A 235 4.76 -13.19 -12.31
N TYR A 236 3.43 -13.18 -12.24
CA TYR A 236 2.49 -12.76 -13.30
C TYR A 236 1.11 -12.45 -12.68
N ALA A 237 0.18 -11.91 -13.47
CA ALA A 237 -1.05 -11.29 -12.98
C ALA A 237 -2.03 -12.22 -12.23
N TYR A 238 -1.94 -13.55 -12.38
CA TYR A 238 -2.83 -14.50 -11.69
C TYR A 238 -2.08 -15.49 -10.78
N ASP A 239 -0.93 -15.09 -10.22
CA ASP A 239 -0.12 -15.89 -9.30
C ASP A 239 -0.64 -15.83 -7.83
N ASP A 240 -1.95 -15.74 -7.63
CA ASP A 240 -2.56 -15.42 -6.33
C ASP A 240 -2.27 -16.49 -5.27
N ALA A 241 -2.38 -17.76 -5.67
CA ALA A 241 -2.38 -18.91 -4.78
C ALA A 241 -1.11 -19.07 -3.94
N THR A 242 0.00 -18.46 -4.37
CA THR A 242 1.29 -18.56 -3.69
C THR A 242 1.92 -17.21 -3.34
N SER A 243 1.26 -16.10 -3.66
CA SER A 243 1.86 -14.76 -3.63
C SER A 243 1.05 -13.72 -2.87
N THR A 244 -0.24 -13.98 -2.59
CA THR A 244 -1.02 -13.14 -1.67
C THR A 244 -0.77 -13.55 -0.23
N PHE A 245 -0.40 -12.59 0.61
CA PHE A 245 -0.26 -12.80 2.04
C PHE A 245 -1.28 -11.99 2.81
N THR A 246 -1.72 -12.53 3.94
CA THR A 246 -2.73 -11.88 4.78
C THR A 246 -2.26 -11.75 6.22
N CYS A 247 -2.60 -10.63 6.84
CA CYS A 247 -2.32 -10.38 8.25
C CYS A 247 -3.42 -9.50 8.85
N SER A 248 -3.47 -9.37 10.17
CA SER A 248 -4.41 -8.49 10.85
C SER A 248 -3.72 -7.74 11.98
N GLY A 249 -3.92 -6.42 12.04
CA GLY A 249 -3.38 -5.57 13.10
C GLY A 249 -1.85 -5.54 13.17
N ALA A 250 -1.19 -5.58 12.01
CA ALA A 250 0.27 -5.49 11.91
C ALA A 250 0.74 -4.12 11.41
N ASP A 251 1.98 -3.80 11.77
CA ASP A 251 2.81 -2.82 11.07
C ASP A 251 3.69 -3.56 10.05
N TYR A 252 4.35 -2.84 9.14
CA TYR A 252 5.13 -3.48 8.07
C TYR A 252 6.49 -2.83 7.88
N PHE A 253 7.53 -3.63 7.75
CA PHE A 253 8.81 -3.18 7.19
C PHE A 253 8.83 -3.42 5.69
N ILE A 254 9.24 -2.41 4.93
CA ILE A 254 9.52 -2.51 3.49
C ILE A 254 11.02 -2.31 3.33
N THR A 255 11.75 -3.41 3.13
CA THR A 255 13.21 -3.40 3.07
C THR A 255 13.71 -3.50 1.65
N PHE A 256 14.48 -2.51 1.21
CA PHE A 256 15.26 -2.54 -0.03
C PHE A 256 16.61 -3.21 0.23
N CYS A 257 17.03 -4.10 -0.68
CA CYS A 257 18.27 -4.89 -0.58
C CYS A 257 18.42 -5.65 0.76
N PRO A 258 17.46 -6.49 1.16
CA PRO A 258 17.53 -7.21 2.43
C PRO A 258 18.74 -8.16 2.46
N SER A 259 19.34 -8.33 3.64
CA SER A 259 20.45 -9.27 3.81
C SER A 259 19.95 -10.71 3.72
N SER A 260 20.76 -11.61 3.18
CA SER A 260 20.42 -13.05 3.12
C SER A 260 20.14 -13.70 4.49
N SER A 261 20.65 -13.12 5.59
CA SER A 261 20.38 -13.56 6.96
C SER A 261 19.03 -13.11 7.51
N ASP A 262 18.49 -11.98 7.04
CA ASP A 262 17.22 -11.44 7.53
C ASP A 262 16.05 -12.31 7.05
N SER A 263 16.13 -12.80 5.80
CA SER A 263 15.19 -13.76 5.24
C SER A 263 15.24 -15.15 5.90
N GLN A 264 16.35 -15.54 6.53
CA GLN A 264 16.50 -16.85 7.19
C GLN A 264 16.23 -16.84 8.68
N LYS A 265 16.36 -15.69 9.36
CA LYS A 265 16.08 -15.60 10.80
C LYS A 265 14.60 -15.76 11.15
N SER A 266 13.72 -15.48 10.21
CA SER A 266 12.27 -15.78 10.30
C SER A 266 11.95 -17.27 10.01
N ILE A 267 12.93 -18.06 9.55
CA ILE A 267 12.75 -19.46 9.09
C ILE A 267 13.14 -20.49 10.17
N GLN A 268 13.79 -20.12 11.27
CA GLN A 268 14.24 -21.08 12.29
C GLN A 268 13.50 -20.99 13.64
N ASP A 269 12.47 -21.86 13.73
CA ASP A 269 12.09 -22.74 14.86
C ASP A 269 11.26 -22.21 16.06
N PRO A 270 10.49 -23.10 16.77
CA PRO A 270 10.70 -24.55 16.86
C PRO A 270 9.49 -25.47 16.71
N ALA A 271 9.68 -26.60 16.01
CA ALA A 271 9.54 -27.96 16.58
C ALA A 271 9.72 -29.05 15.51
N ALA A 272 10.97 -29.44 15.24
CA ALA A 272 11.27 -30.74 14.65
C ALA A 272 11.34 -31.80 15.77
N SER A 273 10.24 -32.52 15.99
CA SER A 273 10.27 -33.82 16.65
C SER A 273 10.17 -34.92 15.59
N THR A 274 11.21 -35.74 15.61
CA THR A 274 11.50 -36.98 14.88
C THR A 274 10.28 -37.83 14.49
N ALA A 275 10.08 -38.08 13.18
CA ALA A 275 9.39 -39.29 12.72
C ALA A 275 9.80 -39.70 11.29
N THR A 276 10.49 -40.84 11.26
CA THR A 276 10.84 -41.81 10.23
C THR A 276 10.11 -41.82 8.88
N ILE A 277 10.92 -42.01 7.83
CA ILE A 277 10.61 -42.29 6.41
C ILE A 277 9.64 -43.46 6.21
N THR A 278 8.59 -43.27 5.39
CA THR A 278 8.04 -44.28 4.44
C THR A 278 7.18 -43.58 3.37
N GLN A 279 7.47 -43.80 2.08
CA GLN A 279 6.62 -43.49 0.90
C GLN A 279 6.15 -44.83 0.27
N PRO A 280 5.20 -44.86 -0.71
CA PRO A 280 4.06 -43.97 -0.99
C PRO A 280 2.74 -44.75 -1.26
N ARG A 281 1.58 -44.08 -1.24
CA ARG A 281 0.37 -44.54 -1.98
C ARG A 281 -0.45 -43.38 -2.53
N THR A 282 -0.74 -43.49 -3.82
CA THR A 282 -1.71 -42.74 -4.64
C THR A 282 -3.16 -42.95 -4.19
N MET A 283 -3.93 -41.86 -4.03
CA MET A 283 -5.32 -41.56 -4.43
C MET A 283 -5.47 -40.05 -4.11
N GLY A 284 -6.05 -39.16 -4.91
CA GLY A 284 -7.17 -39.19 -5.82
C GLY A 284 -7.75 -37.76 -5.75
N ALA A 285 -8.06 -37.17 -6.90
CA ALA A 285 -8.52 -35.79 -7.03
C ALA A 285 -9.76 -35.51 -6.15
N GLY A 286 -9.79 -34.34 -5.53
CA GLY A 286 -10.92 -33.81 -4.79
C GLY A 286 -10.88 -32.30 -4.84
N ASP A 287 -11.70 -31.75 -5.73
CA ASP A 287 -11.95 -30.33 -5.93
C ASP A 287 -12.30 -29.61 -4.61
N VAL A 288 -11.63 -28.48 -4.37
CA VAL A 288 -12.18 -27.40 -3.56
C VAL A 288 -12.32 -26.22 -4.52
N MET A 289 -13.53 -26.05 -5.06
CA MET A 289 -13.91 -24.84 -5.78
C MET A 289 -13.78 -23.64 -4.84
N LEU A 290 -12.80 -22.78 -5.08
CA LEU A 290 -12.85 -21.41 -4.58
C LEU A 290 -13.58 -20.55 -5.61
N GLN A 291 -14.59 -19.87 -5.10
CA GLN A 291 -15.67 -19.25 -5.84
C GLN A 291 -15.25 -17.86 -6.32
N ASN A 292 -14.98 -17.74 -7.62
CA ASN A 292 -15.04 -16.52 -8.44
C ASN A 292 -14.63 -15.19 -7.78
N ASP A 293 -13.34 -14.97 -7.57
CA ASP A 293 -12.79 -13.67 -7.13
C ASP A 293 -12.31 -12.82 -8.32
N ALA A 294 -13.25 -12.36 -9.15
CA ALA A 294 -12.98 -11.40 -10.22
C ALA A 294 -12.52 -10.01 -9.71
N TRP A 295 -12.57 -9.77 -8.40
CA TRP A 295 -12.16 -8.50 -7.80
C TRP A 295 -10.63 -8.39 -7.60
N LEU A 296 -9.92 -9.51 -7.38
CA LEU A 296 -8.46 -9.52 -7.13
C LEU A 296 -7.67 -9.17 -8.39
N ALA A 297 -8.20 -9.48 -9.57
CA ALA A 297 -7.63 -9.09 -10.86
C ALA A 297 -7.52 -7.55 -11.04
N SER A 298 -8.30 -6.77 -10.26
CA SER A 298 -8.25 -5.30 -10.32
C SER A 298 -7.03 -4.70 -9.60
N LEU A 299 -6.28 -5.50 -8.83
CA LEU A 299 -5.03 -5.06 -8.21
C LEU A 299 -3.87 -5.15 -9.22
N ALA A 300 -3.84 -6.19 -10.06
CA ALA A 300 -2.75 -6.44 -11.01
C ALA A 300 -2.86 -5.66 -12.35
N THR A 301 -4.05 -5.16 -12.71
CA THR A 301 -4.23 -4.37 -13.94
C THR A 301 -4.94 -3.06 -13.63
N GLY A 302 -4.18 -1.96 -13.55
CA GLY A 302 -4.70 -0.59 -13.37
C GLY A 302 -5.51 -0.07 -14.57
N SER A 303 -6.54 -0.77 -15.02
CA SER A 303 -7.44 -0.34 -16.10
C SER A 303 -8.69 0.32 -15.56
N ALA A 304 -8.81 1.63 -15.79
CA ALA A 304 -10.01 2.41 -15.55
C ALA A 304 -11.12 2.06 -16.56
N ALA A 305 -12.36 1.90 -16.07
CA ALA A 305 -13.58 1.86 -16.90
C ALA A 305 -14.64 2.84 -16.32
N PRO A 306 -15.55 3.38 -17.14
CA PRO A 306 -16.07 4.74 -17.00
C PRO A 306 -17.15 4.89 -15.93
N ALA A 307 -17.14 6.07 -15.31
CA ALA A 307 -18.10 6.52 -14.31
C ALA A 307 -19.52 6.63 -14.91
N TRP A 308 -20.50 6.08 -14.21
CA TRP A 308 -21.91 6.41 -14.39
C TRP A 308 -22.34 7.31 -13.24
N ASP A 309 -22.75 8.53 -13.60
CA ASP A 309 -23.29 9.56 -12.70
C ASP A 309 -24.53 9.06 -11.96
N GLY A 310 -24.49 9.15 -10.64
CA GLY A 310 -25.61 8.86 -9.75
C GLY A 310 -25.32 9.41 -8.36
N ALA A 311 -25.61 10.69 -8.16
CA ALA A 311 -25.42 11.38 -6.90
C ALA A 311 -26.32 10.79 -5.79
N LEU A 312 -25.70 10.09 -4.82
CA LEU A 312 -26.20 9.93 -3.47
C LEU A 312 -25.09 10.35 -2.52
N ILE A 313 -25.40 11.31 -1.65
CA ILE A 313 -24.47 11.87 -0.67
C ILE A 313 -24.25 10.80 0.40
N ASP A 314 -23.13 10.08 0.30
CA ASP A 314 -22.80 8.98 1.20
C ASP A 314 -22.13 9.51 2.47
N LEU A 315 -22.71 9.18 3.64
CA LEU A 315 -22.19 9.56 4.96
C LEU A 315 -20.90 8.81 5.33
N SER A 316 -20.43 7.88 4.49
CA SER A 316 -19.18 7.12 4.65
C SER A 316 -17.91 7.98 4.48
N ALA A 317 -17.97 9.06 3.70
CA ALA A 317 -16.83 9.96 3.48
C ALA A 317 -16.39 10.69 4.76
N ALA A 318 -17.31 10.96 5.68
CA ALA A 318 -16.99 11.66 6.93
C ALA A 318 -16.13 10.80 7.88
N VAL A 319 -16.28 9.47 7.86
CA VAL A 319 -15.51 8.55 8.72
C VAL A 319 -14.07 8.40 8.20
N LEU A 320 -13.89 8.32 6.88
CA LEU A 320 -12.57 8.26 6.24
C LEU A 320 -11.77 9.56 6.44
N VAL A 321 -12.43 10.71 6.34
CA VAL A 321 -11.78 12.02 6.55
C VAL A 321 -11.37 12.22 8.01
N VAL A 322 -12.19 11.76 8.98
CA VAL A 322 -11.85 11.83 10.41
C VAL A 322 -10.73 10.85 10.77
N GLY A 323 -10.72 9.63 10.21
CA GLY A 323 -9.64 8.67 10.40
C GLY A 323 -8.30 9.13 9.82
N ALA A 324 -8.30 9.70 8.61
CA ALA A 324 -7.11 10.28 7.99
C ALA A 324 -6.55 11.47 8.79
N ALA A 325 -7.42 12.38 9.28
CA ALA A 325 -7.01 13.50 10.12
C ALA A 325 -6.44 13.07 11.49
N ALA A 326 -7.00 12.00 12.09
CA ALA A 326 -6.54 11.49 13.38
C ALA A 326 -5.17 10.82 13.30
N CYS A 327 -4.83 10.11 12.22
CA CYS A 327 -3.48 9.57 12.02
C CYS A 327 -2.43 10.69 11.93
N VAL A 328 -2.69 11.74 11.14
CA VAL A 328 -1.75 12.86 10.94
C VAL A 328 -1.45 13.63 12.24
N LEU A 329 -2.43 13.76 13.16
CA LEU A 329 -2.26 14.49 14.42
C LEU A 329 -1.31 13.78 15.41
N ILE A 330 -1.19 12.45 15.36
CA ILE A 330 -0.31 11.70 16.27
C ILE A 330 1.17 12.05 16.01
N LEU A 331 1.58 12.22 14.75
CA LEU A 331 2.95 12.63 14.41
C LEU A 331 3.30 14.03 14.94
N SER A 332 2.39 15.00 14.84
CA SER A 332 2.63 16.37 15.34
C SER A 332 2.86 16.46 16.86
N SER A 333 2.39 15.44 17.60
CA SER A 333 2.58 15.32 19.04
C SER A 333 3.97 14.77 19.40
N PHE A 334 4.59 13.98 18.51
CA PHE A 334 5.94 13.44 18.68
C PHE A 334 7.04 14.40 18.20
N THR A 335 6.79 15.20 17.16
CA THR A 335 7.77 16.20 16.69
C THR A 335 7.90 17.41 17.63
N LEU A 336 6.97 17.61 18.56
CA LEU A 336 7.07 18.63 19.62
C LEU A 336 7.81 18.13 20.88
N ALA A 337 8.22 16.86 20.92
CA ALA A 337 8.84 16.24 22.09
C ALA A 337 10.35 15.94 21.95
N ILE A 338 11.03 16.52 20.95
CA ILE A 338 12.50 16.46 20.79
C ILE A 338 13.06 17.87 20.74
#